data_AF-J9G6Y3-F1
#
_entry.id   AF-J9G6Y3-F1
#
_cell.length_a   1.000
_cell.length_b   1.000
_cell.length_c   1.000
_cell.angle_alpha   90.00
_cell.angle_beta   90.00
_cell.angle_gamma   90.00
#
_symmetry.space_group_name_H-M   'P 1'
#
loop_
_entity.id
_entity.type
_entity.pdbx_description
1 polymer ?
#
loop_
_entity_poly.entity_id
_entity_poly.type
_entity_poly.pdbx_seq_one_letter_code
_entity_poly.pdbx_strand_id
1 'polypeptide(L)'
;FMHFINGFNQLFDHNKDEVIKNKYQEIKHFLDNKKDGDVDTRDVLTIKGLIRRGEARTASTYNQIPLDHVHFLDLPFYESGKVEKFPMTEQDVEIVRDLLRQVQPHQIYVAGDLADPHGTHRKCTDAVLAAIDLEKQAGASWLDDCRIWMYRGAWAEWEIENIEMCVPMSPEELRAKRNAILKHQSQMESAPFLGNDERLFWQRAEDRNRATAELYDRLGLACYEA
;
A
#
# COMPACT_ATOMS: atom_id res chain seq x y z
N PHE A 1 -17.08 -9.21 -4.14
CA PHE A 1 -16.23 -9.57 -5.29
C PHE A 1 -16.58 -10.92 -5.94
N MET A 2 -16.56 -12.06 -5.25
CA MET A 2 -16.88 -13.37 -5.88
C MET A 2 -18.30 -13.45 -6.47
N HIS A 3 -19.29 -12.87 -5.79
CA HIS A 3 -20.65 -12.74 -6.35
C HIS A 3 -20.69 -11.93 -7.65
N PHE A 4 -19.83 -10.92 -7.80
CA PHE A 4 -19.76 -10.13 -9.02
C PHE A 4 -19.20 -10.95 -10.18
N ILE A 5 -18.10 -11.69 -9.97
CA ILE A 5 -17.50 -12.55 -11.01
C ILE A 5 -18.48 -13.64 -11.45
N ASN A 6 -19.10 -14.32 -10.48
CA ASN A 6 -20.10 -15.34 -10.78
C ASN A 6 -21.35 -14.75 -11.46
N GLY A 7 -21.82 -13.57 -11.04
CA GLY A 7 -22.91 -12.85 -11.68
C GLY A 7 -22.57 -12.42 -13.11
N PHE A 8 -21.34 -11.97 -13.36
CA PHE A 8 -20.86 -11.64 -14.70
C PHE A 8 -20.89 -12.87 -15.62
N ASN A 9 -20.39 -14.01 -15.15
CA ASN A 9 -20.47 -15.29 -15.86
C ASN A 9 -21.94 -15.67 -16.18
N GLN A 10 -22.84 -15.51 -15.20
CA GLN A 10 -24.27 -15.79 -15.39
C GLN A 10 -24.93 -14.86 -16.44
N LEU A 11 -24.58 -13.58 -16.42
CA LEU A 11 -25.18 -12.57 -17.30
C LEU A 11 -24.65 -12.63 -18.74
N PHE A 12 -23.33 -12.76 -18.91
CA PHE A 12 -22.68 -12.56 -20.21
C PHE A 12 -22.16 -13.84 -20.85
N ASP A 13 -21.95 -14.91 -20.07
CA ASP A 13 -21.52 -16.22 -20.59
C ASP A 13 -22.57 -17.32 -20.31
N HIS A 14 -23.78 -16.94 -19.88
CA HIS A 14 -24.86 -17.87 -19.55
C HIS A 14 -24.44 -18.99 -18.59
N ASN A 15 -23.52 -18.68 -17.67
CA ASN A 15 -23.00 -19.62 -16.69
C ASN A 15 -22.34 -20.86 -17.34
N LYS A 16 -21.68 -20.69 -18.49
CA LYS A 16 -20.98 -21.77 -19.21
C LYS A 16 -19.53 -21.96 -18.74
N ASP A 17 -18.89 -20.91 -18.23
CA ASP A 17 -17.55 -21.03 -17.67
C ASP A 17 -17.56 -21.90 -16.40
N GLU A 18 -17.13 -23.16 -16.55
CA GLU A 18 -17.04 -24.13 -15.46
C GLU A 18 -15.91 -23.80 -14.48
N VAL A 19 -14.87 -23.07 -14.88
CA VAL A 19 -13.79 -22.68 -13.97
C VAL A 19 -14.33 -21.71 -12.94
N ILE A 20 -15.06 -20.67 -13.36
CA ILE A 20 -15.69 -19.70 -12.45
C ILE A 20 -16.67 -20.40 -11.51
N LYS A 21 -17.52 -21.29 -12.03
CA LYS A 21 -18.50 -22.03 -11.21
C LYS A 21 -17.82 -22.89 -10.16
N ASN A 22 -16.87 -23.72 -10.58
CA ASN A 22 -16.19 -24.65 -9.67
C ASN A 22 -15.39 -23.89 -8.61
N LYS A 23 -14.62 -22.86 -9.01
CA LYS A 23 -13.87 -22.03 -8.06
C LYS A 23 -14.78 -21.28 -7.11
N TYR A 24 -15.91 -20.74 -7.59
CA TYR A 24 -16.89 -20.08 -6.73
C TYR A 24 -17.44 -21.03 -5.64
N GLN A 25 -17.82 -22.26 -6.02
CA GLN A 25 -18.32 -23.25 -5.05
C GLN A 25 -17.22 -23.73 -4.09
N GLU A 26 -16.03 -24.02 -4.61
CA GLU A 26 -14.86 -24.44 -3.81
C GLU A 26 -14.51 -23.41 -2.74
N ILE A 27 -14.38 -22.14 -3.13
CA ILE A 27 -14.02 -21.06 -2.21
C ILE A 27 -15.15 -20.81 -1.21
N LYS A 28 -16.40 -20.83 -1.66
CA LYS A 28 -17.54 -20.68 -0.76
C LYS A 28 -17.55 -21.78 0.29
N HIS A 29 -17.40 -23.04 -0.13
CA HIS A 29 -17.32 -24.18 0.77
C HIS A 29 -16.13 -24.05 1.75
N PHE A 30 -14.96 -23.64 1.27
CA PHE A 30 -13.81 -23.39 2.15
C PHE A 30 -14.13 -22.32 3.20
N LEU A 31 -14.66 -21.16 2.79
CA LEU A 31 -14.98 -20.06 3.70
C LEU A 31 -16.06 -20.43 4.71
N ASP A 32 -17.08 -21.19 4.31
CA ASP A 32 -18.16 -21.65 5.18
C ASP A 32 -17.67 -22.63 6.27
N ASN A 33 -16.56 -23.33 6.03
CA ASN A 33 -15.99 -24.32 6.96
C ASN A 33 -14.70 -23.84 7.64
N LYS A 34 -14.18 -22.65 7.29
CA LYS A 34 -12.95 -22.09 7.83
C LYS A 34 -13.13 -21.74 9.30
N LYS A 35 -12.19 -22.18 10.14
CA LYS A 35 -12.14 -21.83 11.56
C LYS A 35 -11.17 -20.69 11.83
N ASP A 36 -11.35 -20.01 12.95
CA ASP A 36 -10.41 -19.00 13.42
C ASP A 36 -9.01 -19.61 13.58
N GLY A 37 -8.02 -18.98 12.95
CA GLY A 37 -6.63 -19.44 12.93
C GLY A 37 -6.25 -20.33 11.75
N ASP A 38 -7.21 -20.82 10.95
CA ASP A 38 -6.89 -21.59 9.75
C ASP A 38 -6.17 -20.72 8.70
N VAL A 39 -5.19 -21.29 8.01
CA VAL A 39 -4.51 -20.62 6.89
C VAL A 39 -5.41 -20.60 5.67
N ASP A 40 -5.37 -19.52 4.89
CA ASP A 40 -6.08 -19.46 3.62
C ASP A 40 -5.45 -20.40 2.57
N THR A 41 -6.27 -20.98 1.71
CA THR A 41 -5.77 -21.71 0.54
C THR A 41 -5.07 -20.76 -0.43
N ARG A 42 -4.21 -21.30 -1.31
CA ARG A 42 -3.53 -20.49 -2.33
C ARG A 42 -4.51 -19.73 -3.20
N ASP A 43 -5.64 -20.33 -3.58
CA ASP A 43 -6.66 -19.68 -4.39
C ASP A 43 -7.32 -18.49 -3.68
N VAL A 44 -7.61 -18.64 -2.37
CA VAL A 44 -8.15 -17.53 -1.57
C VAL A 44 -7.14 -16.40 -1.46
N LEU A 45 -5.86 -16.71 -1.22
CA LEU A 45 -4.78 -15.72 -1.19
C LEU A 45 -4.63 -15.00 -2.54
N THR A 46 -4.66 -15.74 -3.65
CA THR A 46 -4.59 -15.19 -5.01
C THR A 46 -5.74 -14.24 -5.29
N ILE A 47 -6.97 -14.59 -4.89
CA ILE A 47 -8.15 -13.73 -5.09
C ILE A 47 -8.09 -12.50 -4.20
N LYS A 48 -7.66 -12.63 -2.93
CA LYS A 48 -7.41 -11.46 -2.05
C LYS A 48 -6.39 -10.52 -2.68
N GLY A 49 -5.30 -11.07 -3.24
CA GLY A 49 -4.30 -10.32 -3.99
C GLY A 49 -4.91 -9.60 -5.20
N LEU A 50 -5.70 -10.30 -6.01
CA LEU A 50 -6.37 -9.72 -7.18
C LEU A 50 -7.30 -8.56 -6.81
N ILE A 51 -8.10 -8.72 -5.74
CA ILE A 51 -8.98 -7.67 -5.22
C ILE A 51 -8.16 -6.43 -4.85
N ARG A 52 -7.12 -6.60 -4.03
CA ARG A 52 -6.28 -5.47 -3.57
C ARG A 52 -5.52 -4.79 -4.72
N ARG A 53 -5.08 -5.54 -5.73
CA ARG A 53 -4.48 -4.96 -6.95
C ARG A 53 -5.52 -4.15 -7.74
N GLY A 54 -6.75 -4.64 -7.85
CA GLY A 54 -7.86 -3.91 -8.49
C GLY A 54 -8.18 -2.59 -7.77
N GLU A 55 -8.23 -2.63 -6.44
CA GLU A 55 -8.42 -1.44 -5.60
C GLU A 55 -7.26 -0.45 -5.75
N ALA A 56 -6.01 -0.91 -5.72
CA ALA A 56 -4.82 -0.07 -5.92
C ALA A 56 -4.81 0.59 -7.30
N ARG A 57 -5.18 -0.12 -8.37
CA ARG A 57 -5.34 0.46 -9.71
C ARG A 57 -6.44 1.51 -9.74
N THR A 58 -7.58 1.23 -9.09
CA THR A 58 -8.70 2.19 -9.02
C THR A 58 -8.31 3.46 -8.28
N ALA A 59 -7.58 3.33 -7.16
CA ALA A 59 -7.03 4.48 -6.43
C ALA A 59 -6.00 5.25 -7.28
N SER A 60 -5.16 4.55 -8.02
CA SER A 60 -4.16 5.15 -8.91
C SER A 60 -4.82 5.96 -10.03
N THR A 61 -5.78 5.36 -10.74
CA THR A 61 -6.55 6.05 -11.80
C THR A 61 -7.35 7.23 -11.25
N TYR A 62 -7.91 7.12 -10.05
CA TYR A 62 -8.59 8.25 -9.39
C TYR A 62 -7.65 9.44 -9.17
N ASN A 63 -6.37 9.18 -8.87
CA ASN A 63 -5.32 10.20 -8.75
C ASN A 63 -4.61 10.51 -10.08
N GLN A 64 -5.19 10.11 -11.22
CA GLN A 64 -4.65 10.36 -12.56
C GLN A 64 -3.26 9.75 -12.78
N ILE A 65 -2.90 8.69 -12.04
CA ILE A 65 -1.66 7.95 -12.25
C ILE A 65 -1.90 6.93 -13.39
N PRO A 66 -1.14 7.02 -14.50
CA PRO A 66 -1.19 6.03 -15.58
C PRO A 66 -0.89 4.61 -15.07
N LEU A 67 -1.65 3.61 -15.53
CA LEU A 67 -1.53 2.25 -15.00
C LEU A 67 -0.23 1.54 -15.41
N ASP A 68 0.43 2.00 -16.46
CA ASP A 68 1.77 1.57 -16.86
C ASP A 68 2.88 2.09 -15.93
N HIS A 69 2.57 3.06 -15.05
CA HIS A 69 3.44 3.50 -13.96
C HIS A 69 3.15 2.76 -12.63
N VAL A 70 2.16 1.85 -12.62
CA VAL A 70 1.78 1.10 -11.42
C VAL A 70 2.40 -0.30 -11.48
N HIS A 71 3.48 -0.48 -10.73
CA HIS A 71 4.24 -1.73 -10.71
C HIS A 71 3.90 -2.55 -9.45
N PHE A 72 3.49 -3.80 -9.64
CA PHE A 72 3.35 -4.77 -8.55
C PHE A 72 4.59 -5.66 -8.56
N LEU A 73 5.52 -5.39 -7.64
CA LEU A 73 6.83 -6.05 -7.63
C LEU A 73 6.81 -7.49 -7.14
N ASP A 74 5.75 -7.88 -6.42
CA ASP A 74 5.58 -9.24 -5.89
C ASP A 74 6.84 -9.77 -5.21
N LEU A 75 7.45 -8.93 -4.34
CA LEU A 75 8.73 -9.22 -3.72
C LEU A 75 8.67 -10.58 -2.99
N PRO A 76 9.63 -11.49 -3.25
CA PRO A 76 9.64 -12.84 -2.69
C PRO A 76 9.35 -12.92 -1.20
N PHE A 77 9.79 -11.95 -0.40
CA PHE A 77 9.57 -11.97 1.04
C PHE A 77 8.08 -11.95 1.45
N TYR A 78 7.18 -11.43 0.60
CA TYR A 78 5.73 -11.39 0.84
C TYR A 78 5.03 -12.74 0.68
N GLU A 79 5.60 -13.67 -0.09
CA GLU A 79 4.97 -14.90 -0.57
C GLU A 79 4.98 -16.05 0.45
N SER A 80 4.99 -15.74 1.75
CA SER A 80 4.95 -16.76 2.82
C SER A 80 3.61 -17.47 2.98
N GLY A 81 2.54 -16.90 2.43
CA GLY A 81 1.16 -17.34 2.66
C GLY A 81 0.68 -17.19 4.10
N LYS A 82 1.47 -16.54 4.97
CA LYS A 82 1.21 -16.36 6.41
C LYS A 82 1.29 -14.89 6.80
N VAL A 83 0.90 -14.60 8.05
CA VAL A 83 1.09 -13.28 8.67
C VAL A 83 2.59 -12.94 8.72
N GLU A 84 3.39 -13.87 9.25
CA GLU A 84 4.84 -13.76 9.25
C GLU A 84 5.39 -13.89 7.82
N LYS A 85 6.25 -12.95 7.44
CA LYS A 85 6.88 -12.87 6.11
C LYS A 85 8.26 -13.50 6.12
N PHE A 86 8.70 -14.03 4.97
CA PHE A 86 10.05 -14.56 4.85
C PHE A 86 11.10 -13.46 5.12
N PRO A 87 12.33 -13.83 5.48
CA PRO A 87 13.45 -12.88 5.47
C PRO A 87 13.59 -12.24 4.09
N MET A 88 13.96 -10.96 4.06
CA MET A 88 14.34 -10.28 2.82
C MET A 88 15.66 -10.87 2.31
N THR A 89 15.79 -11.01 1.00
CA THR A 89 16.93 -11.61 0.31
C THR A 89 17.48 -10.69 -0.77
N GLU A 90 18.63 -11.04 -1.35
CA GLU A 90 19.22 -10.33 -2.51
C GLU A 90 18.27 -10.31 -3.71
N GLN A 91 17.42 -11.32 -3.87
CA GLN A 91 16.43 -11.35 -4.96
C GLN A 91 15.40 -10.22 -4.83
N ASP A 92 14.96 -9.91 -3.60
CA ASP A 92 14.05 -8.79 -3.35
C ASP A 92 14.72 -7.45 -3.73
N VAL A 93 16.01 -7.32 -3.41
CA VAL A 93 16.81 -6.11 -3.70
C VAL A 93 16.96 -5.91 -5.20
N GLU A 94 17.31 -6.95 -5.96
CA GLU A 94 17.50 -6.85 -7.41
C GLU A 94 16.18 -6.50 -8.14
N ILE A 95 15.03 -7.03 -7.70
CA ILE A 95 13.72 -6.65 -8.28
C ILE A 95 13.45 -5.15 -8.11
N VAL A 96 13.75 -4.59 -6.92
CA VAL A 96 13.60 -3.15 -6.66
C VAL A 96 14.60 -2.35 -7.50
N ARG A 97 15.85 -2.82 -7.56
CA ARG A 97 16.94 -2.20 -8.31
C ARG A 97 16.63 -2.11 -9.81
N ASP A 98 16.05 -3.16 -10.38
CA ASP A 98 15.65 -3.18 -11.79
C ASP A 98 14.60 -2.09 -12.09
N LEU A 99 13.61 -1.91 -11.20
CA LEU A 99 12.65 -0.82 -11.33
C LEU A 99 13.34 0.55 -11.22
N LEU A 100 14.24 0.73 -10.25
CA LEU A 100 14.97 1.99 -10.08
C LEU A 100 15.81 2.35 -11.31
N ARG A 101 16.46 1.37 -11.95
CA ARG A 101 17.21 1.56 -13.19
C ARG A 101 16.34 1.94 -14.38
N GLN A 102 15.13 1.39 -14.44
CA GLN A 102 14.16 1.73 -15.48
C GLN A 102 13.62 3.15 -15.32
N VAL A 103 13.32 3.55 -14.07
CA VAL A 103 12.64 4.83 -13.78
C VAL A 103 13.63 5.99 -13.61
N GLN A 104 14.78 5.76 -12.98
CA GLN A 104 15.77 6.77 -12.58
C GLN A 104 15.12 7.99 -11.89
N PRO A 105 14.40 7.78 -10.77
CA PRO A 105 13.57 8.81 -10.18
C PRO A 105 14.39 9.92 -9.53
N HIS A 106 13.90 11.17 -9.63
CA HIS A 106 14.43 12.29 -8.85
C HIS A 106 14.01 12.25 -7.38
N GLN A 107 12.90 11.57 -7.05
CA GLN A 107 12.38 11.46 -5.70
C GLN A 107 11.83 10.07 -5.43
N ILE A 108 12.21 9.48 -4.30
CA ILE A 108 11.74 8.18 -3.83
C ILE A 108 11.11 8.37 -2.45
N TYR A 109 9.89 7.87 -2.26
CA TYR A 109 9.19 7.90 -0.98
C TYR A 109 9.13 6.49 -0.40
N VAL A 110 9.70 6.29 0.79
CA VAL A 110 9.72 4.99 1.50
C VAL A 110 9.12 5.10 2.90
N ALA A 111 8.59 4.01 3.42
CA ALA A 111 8.00 3.98 4.75
C ALA A 111 9.11 4.00 5.83
N GLY A 112 9.24 5.11 6.56
CA GLY A 112 10.13 5.26 7.71
C GLY A 112 9.57 4.70 9.02
N ASP A 113 8.48 3.94 8.96
CA ASP A 113 7.83 3.33 10.13
C ASP A 113 8.54 2.03 10.51
N LEU A 114 9.76 2.16 11.06
CA LEU A 114 10.63 1.03 11.42
C LEU A 114 10.10 0.24 12.64
N ALA A 115 9.07 0.76 13.31
CA ALA A 115 8.38 0.12 14.43
C ALA A 115 7.07 -0.59 13.99
N ASP A 116 6.82 -0.73 12.68
CA ASP A 116 5.69 -1.48 12.14
C ASP A 116 5.58 -2.86 12.80
N PRO A 117 4.46 -3.19 13.47
CA PRO A 117 4.27 -4.49 14.13
C PRO A 117 4.33 -5.67 13.16
N HIS A 118 4.11 -5.44 11.86
CA HIS A 118 4.23 -6.45 10.82
C HIS A 118 5.66 -6.64 10.30
N GLY A 119 6.57 -5.71 10.59
CA GLY A 119 7.95 -5.68 10.08
C GLY A 119 8.06 -5.53 8.56
N THR A 120 6.94 -5.34 7.86
CA THR A 120 6.89 -5.27 6.39
C THR A 120 7.39 -3.94 5.87
N HIS A 121 7.05 -2.84 6.53
CA HIS A 121 7.58 -1.52 6.17
C HIS A 121 9.10 -1.50 6.24
N ARG A 122 9.68 -2.06 7.32
CA ARG A 122 11.13 -2.19 7.48
C ARG A 122 11.75 -2.97 6.33
N LYS A 123 11.24 -4.17 6.02
CA LYS A 123 11.76 -5.00 4.92
C LYS A 123 11.69 -4.29 3.57
N CYS A 124 10.60 -3.60 3.26
CA CYS A 124 10.49 -2.81 2.02
C CYS A 124 11.52 -1.67 1.97
N THR A 125 11.68 -0.93 3.06
CA THR A 125 12.63 0.18 3.13
C THR A 125 14.07 -0.33 3.05
N ASP A 126 14.39 -1.43 3.73
CA ASP A 126 15.70 -2.08 3.64
C ASP A 126 16.01 -2.52 2.20
N ALA A 127 15.03 -3.08 1.48
CA ALA A 127 15.21 -3.50 0.08
C ALA A 127 15.50 -2.31 -0.84
N VAL A 128 14.78 -1.20 -0.67
CA VAL A 128 15.01 0.04 -1.45
C VAL A 128 16.39 0.63 -1.15
N LEU A 129 16.76 0.75 0.13
CA LEU A 129 18.06 1.31 0.52
C LEU A 129 19.22 0.43 0.03
N ALA A 130 19.10 -0.89 0.13
CA ALA A 130 20.10 -1.81 -0.41
C ALA A 130 20.24 -1.68 -1.94
N ALA A 131 19.13 -1.52 -2.66
CA ALA A 131 19.16 -1.32 -4.11
C ALA A 131 19.86 0.00 -4.50
N ILE A 132 19.60 1.07 -3.73
CA ILE A 132 20.26 2.37 -3.89
C ILE A 132 21.77 2.26 -3.61
N ASP A 133 22.15 1.55 -2.55
CA ASP A 133 23.57 1.35 -2.22
C ASP A 133 24.30 0.61 -3.35
N LEU A 134 23.66 -0.39 -3.97
CA LEU A 134 24.23 -1.10 -5.13
C LEU A 134 24.34 -0.20 -6.37
N GLU A 135 23.38 0.68 -6.63
CA GLU A 135 23.46 1.65 -7.73
C GLU A 135 24.53 2.71 -7.47
N LYS A 136 24.69 3.14 -6.22
CA LYS A 136 25.77 4.05 -5.81
C LYS A 136 27.14 3.42 -6.01
N GLN A 137 27.31 2.15 -5.62
CA GLN A 137 28.54 1.39 -5.86
C GLN A 137 28.83 1.19 -7.35
N ALA A 138 27.79 1.09 -8.17
CA ALA A 138 27.91 1.02 -9.62
C ALA A 138 28.19 2.39 -10.28
N GLY A 139 28.22 3.48 -9.52
CA GLY A 139 28.49 4.83 -10.03
C GLY A 139 27.33 5.43 -10.82
N ALA A 140 26.08 5.08 -10.48
CA ALA A 140 24.90 5.58 -11.18
C ALA A 140 24.72 7.09 -10.99
N SER A 141 24.96 7.88 -12.05
CA SER A 141 24.94 9.36 -12.00
C SER A 141 23.56 9.95 -11.72
N TRP A 142 22.46 9.24 -12.03
CA TRP A 142 21.11 9.71 -11.75
C TRP A 142 20.84 9.89 -10.24
N LEU A 143 21.63 9.22 -9.38
CA LEU A 143 21.51 9.36 -7.93
C LEU A 143 21.94 10.74 -7.42
N ASP A 144 22.75 11.49 -8.17
CA ASP A 144 23.23 12.82 -7.75
C ASP A 144 22.06 13.81 -7.55
N ASP A 145 21.03 13.68 -8.41
CA ASP A 145 19.80 14.48 -8.38
C ASP A 145 18.62 13.76 -7.71
N CYS A 146 18.83 12.54 -7.20
CA CYS A 146 17.79 11.78 -6.49
C CYS A 146 17.71 12.18 -5.02
N ARG A 147 16.50 12.29 -4.47
CA ARG A 147 16.22 12.47 -3.04
C ARG A 147 15.34 11.35 -2.52
N ILE A 148 15.66 10.84 -1.33
CA ILE A 148 14.91 9.77 -0.68
C ILE A 148 14.23 10.35 0.55
N TRP A 149 12.90 10.28 0.58
CA TRP A 149 12.06 10.82 1.64
C TRP A 149 11.40 9.68 2.42
N MET A 150 11.51 9.74 3.74
CA MET A 150 10.87 8.77 4.63
C MET A 150 9.57 9.33 5.20
N TYR A 151 8.47 8.62 4.99
CA TYR A 151 7.17 8.99 5.59
C TYR A 151 6.75 7.97 6.64
N ARG A 152 6.01 8.41 7.67
CA ARG A 152 5.40 7.48 8.64
C ARG A 152 3.94 7.21 8.27
N GLY A 153 3.54 5.96 8.48
CA GLY A 153 2.19 5.47 8.21
C GLY A 153 1.21 5.80 9.33
N ALA A 154 0.08 5.10 9.35
CA ALA A 154 -1.01 5.34 10.29
C ALA A 154 -0.66 5.10 11.78
N TRP A 155 0.46 4.45 12.09
CA TRP A 155 0.86 4.02 13.44
C TRP A 155 1.61 5.08 14.24
N ALA A 156 2.42 5.90 13.57
CA ALA A 156 3.26 6.90 14.22
C ALA A 156 3.33 8.19 13.40
N GLU A 157 3.61 9.29 14.06
CA GLU A 157 3.89 10.59 13.47
C GLU A 157 5.40 10.88 13.59
N TRP A 158 5.93 11.77 12.77
CA TRP A 158 7.22 12.38 13.06
C TRP A 158 7.00 13.53 14.04
N GLU A 159 7.84 13.64 15.06
CA GLU A 159 7.91 14.89 15.83
C GLU A 159 8.31 16.03 14.89
N ILE A 160 7.75 17.23 15.09
CA ILE A 160 7.92 18.34 14.13
C ILE A 160 9.38 18.69 13.89
N GLU A 161 10.19 18.67 14.93
CA GLU A 161 11.63 18.96 14.85
C GLU A 161 12.40 17.98 13.96
N ASN A 162 11.83 16.81 13.65
CA ASN A 162 12.42 15.80 12.78
C ASN A 162 11.86 15.85 11.34
N ILE A 163 10.93 16.76 11.04
CA ILE A 163 10.35 16.90 9.70
C ILE A 163 11.22 17.83 8.85
N GLU A 164 11.83 17.27 7.81
CA GLU A 164 12.69 18.02 6.87
C GLU A 164 11.91 18.61 5.68
N MET A 165 10.76 18.03 5.33
CA MET A 165 9.89 18.48 4.25
C MET A 165 8.43 18.40 4.68
N CYS A 166 7.69 19.49 4.46
CA CYS A 166 6.23 19.49 4.49
C CYS A 166 5.68 19.95 3.14
N VAL A 167 4.63 19.29 2.66
CA VAL A 167 3.90 19.68 1.45
C VAL A 167 2.51 20.11 1.90
N PRO A 168 2.17 21.41 1.81
CA PRO A 168 0.84 21.87 2.19
C PRO A 168 -0.21 21.26 1.26
N MET A 169 -1.36 20.90 1.82
CA MET A 169 -2.50 20.40 1.06
C MET A 169 -3.68 21.36 1.22
N SER A 170 -4.30 21.69 0.10
CA SER A 170 -5.58 22.39 0.08
C SER A 170 -6.73 21.50 0.60
N PRO A 171 -7.88 22.09 0.97
CA PRO A 171 -9.06 21.32 1.33
C PRO A 171 -9.55 20.37 0.22
N GLU A 172 -9.35 20.72 -1.05
CA GLU A 172 -9.69 19.85 -2.18
C GLU A 172 -8.74 18.65 -2.29
N GLU A 173 -7.43 18.85 -2.10
CA GLU A 173 -6.46 17.75 -2.08
C GLU A 173 -6.68 16.82 -0.90
N LEU A 174 -7.04 17.36 0.28
CA LEU A 174 -7.39 16.54 1.44
C LEU A 174 -8.64 15.68 1.16
N ARG A 175 -9.67 16.24 0.53
CA ARG A 175 -10.86 15.49 0.09
C ARG A 175 -10.50 14.45 -0.98
N ALA A 176 -9.62 14.78 -1.92
CA ALA A 176 -9.15 13.84 -2.93
C ALA A 176 -8.40 12.67 -2.29
N LYS A 177 -7.49 12.93 -1.35
CA LYS A 177 -6.80 11.90 -0.57
C LYS A 177 -7.78 10.99 0.16
N ARG A 178 -8.78 11.55 0.85
CA ARG A 178 -9.84 10.75 1.50
C ARG A 178 -10.54 9.84 0.50
N ASN A 179 -10.99 10.38 -0.63
CA ASN A 179 -11.68 9.60 -1.65
C ASN A 179 -10.80 8.52 -2.28
N ALA A 180 -9.49 8.74 -2.39
CA ALA A 180 -8.52 7.75 -2.83
C ALA A 180 -8.39 6.61 -1.82
N ILE A 181 -8.28 6.92 -0.52
CA ILE A 181 -8.29 5.92 0.56
C ILE A 181 -9.56 5.06 0.48
N LEU A 182 -10.71 5.68 0.24
CA LEU A 182 -12.00 4.99 0.12
C LEU A 182 -12.09 4.02 -1.08
N LYS A 183 -11.13 4.04 -2.03
CA LYS A 183 -11.06 3.05 -3.12
C LYS A 183 -10.51 1.70 -2.64
N HIS A 184 -9.89 1.64 -1.47
CA HIS A 184 -9.39 0.41 -0.86
C HIS A 184 -10.45 -0.27 0.01
N GLN A 185 -11.63 -0.54 -0.56
CA GLN A 185 -12.83 -0.95 0.18
C GLN A 185 -12.62 -2.15 1.11
N SER A 186 -11.90 -3.18 0.63
CA SER A 186 -11.59 -4.37 1.41
C SER A 186 -10.63 -4.13 2.58
N GLN A 187 -10.04 -2.94 2.67
CA GLN A 187 -9.06 -2.53 3.67
C GLN A 187 -9.56 -1.38 4.56
N MET A 188 -10.84 -0.97 4.44
CA MET A 188 -11.37 0.22 5.11
C MET A 188 -11.80 0.03 6.56
N GLU A 189 -11.90 -1.22 7.02
CA GLU A 189 -12.26 -1.51 8.42
C GLU A 189 -11.16 -1.04 9.40
N SER A 190 -11.41 -1.16 10.71
CA SER A 190 -10.43 -0.84 11.76
C SER A 190 -9.10 -1.50 11.40
N ALA A 191 -8.01 -0.72 11.31
CA ALA A 191 -6.72 -1.36 11.01
C ALA A 191 -6.44 -2.38 12.14
N PRO A 192 -6.05 -3.60 11.79
CA PRO A 192 -5.81 -4.63 12.79
C PRO A 192 -4.72 -4.13 13.74
N PHE A 193 -4.88 -4.31 15.07
CA PHE A 193 -3.91 -3.98 16.12
C PHE A 193 -3.84 -2.52 16.65
N LEU A 194 -4.86 -1.69 16.44
CA LEU A 194 -4.89 -0.27 16.89
C LEU A 194 -5.31 0.01 18.34
N GLY A 195 -5.49 -1.01 19.17
CA GLY A 195 -6.04 -0.83 20.52
C GLY A 195 -7.48 -0.31 20.49
N ASN A 196 -7.76 0.83 21.14
CA ASN A 196 -9.11 1.37 21.37
C ASN A 196 -9.52 2.51 20.41
N ASP A 197 -8.78 2.78 19.31
CA ASP A 197 -9.18 3.81 18.34
C ASP A 197 -10.24 3.25 17.37
N GLU A 198 -11.50 3.66 17.58
CA GLU A 198 -12.65 3.20 16.79
C GLU A 198 -12.81 3.92 15.44
N ARG A 199 -11.99 4.93 15.14
CA ARG A 199 -12.12 5.71 13.90
C ARG A 199 -11.75 4.89 12.67
N LEU A 200 -12.50 5.11 11.59
CA LEU A 200 -12.18 4.55 10.28
C LEU A 200 -10.81 5.06 9.80
N PHE A 201 -10.11 4.27 8.98
CA PHE A 201 -8.78 4.61 8.52
C PHE A 201 -8.70 5.99 7.85
N TRP A 202 -9.70 6.35 7.03
CA TRP A 202 -9.74 7.65 6.36
C TRP A 202 -9.94 8.82 7.31
N GLN A 203 -10.71 8.65 8.40
CA GLN A 203 -10.94 9.69 9.42
C GLN A 203 -9.62 10.00 10.12
N ARG A 204 -8.88 8.94 10.49
CA ARG A 204 -7.56 9.08 11.10
C ARG A 204 -6.59 9.77 10.18
N ALA A 205 -6.56 9.41 8.90
CA ALA A 205 -5.71 10.09 7.93
C ALA A 205 -6.06 11.58 7.81
N GLU A 206 -7.34 11.93 7.79
CA GLU A 206 -7.81 13.33 7.70
C GLU A 206 -7.48 14.13 8.97
N ASP A 207 -7.86 13.62 10.14
CA ASP A 207 -7.64 14.28 11.44
C ASP A 207 -6.14 14.55 11.69
N ARG A 208 -5.28 13.59 11.32
CA ARG A 208 -3.82 13.75 11.45
C ARG A 208 -3.30 14.88 10.60
N ASN A 209 -3.72 14.95 9.33
CA ASN A 209 -3.27 16.03 8.45
C ASN A 209 -3.71 17.41 8.96
N ARG A 210 -4.92 17.53 9.51
CA ARG A 210 -5.40 18.76 10.16
C ARG A 210 -4.58 19.09 11.40
N ALA A 211 -4.36 18.12 12.30
CA ALA A 211 -3.58 18.33 13.52
C ALA A 211 -2.13 18.77 13.22
N THR A 212 -1.48 18.18 12.20
CA THR A 212 -0.17 18.65 11.74
C THR A 212 -0.27 20.09 11.20
N ALA A 213 -1.25 20.40 10.36
CA ALA A 213 -1.42 21.74 9.80
C ALA A 213 -1.65 22.80 10.89
N GLU A 214 -2.50 22.53 11.88
CA GLU A 214 -2.75 23.40 13.04
C GLU A 214 -1.49 23.62 13.88
N LEU A 215 -0.64 22.60 14.01
CA LEU A 215 0.61 22.73 14.75
C LEU A 215 1.62 23.60 13.98
N TYR A 216 1.69 23.44 12.65
CA TYR A 216 2.50 24.30 11.79
C TYR A 216 2.01 25.76 11.78
N ASP A 217 0.69 25.99 11.75
CA ASP A 217 0.08 27.32 11.85
C ASP A 217 0.45 28.00 13.18
N ARG A 218 0.37 27.28 14.31
CA ARG A 218 0.80 27.81 15.61
C ARG A 218 2.30 28.13 15.69
N LEU A 219 3.13 27.50 14.86
CA LEU A 219 4.55 27.81 14.72
C LEU A 219 4.82 28.99 13.77
N GLY A 220 3.78 29.57 13.16
CA GLY A 220 3.86 30.71 12.25
C GLY A 220 4.22 30.35 10.82
N LEU A 221 4.09 29.07 10.43
CA LEU A 221 4.27 28.63 9.04
C LEU A 221 3.00 28.91 8.22
N ALA A 222 3.15 28.97 6.90
CA ALA A 222 2.05 29.34 6.01
C ALA A 222 0.87 28.36 6.14
N CYS A 223 -0.30 28.89 6.51
CA CYS A 223 -1.54 28.15 6.56
C CYS A 223 -2.31 28.30 5.24
N TYR A 224 -2.64 27.17 4.61
CA TYR A 224 -3.47 27.11 3.40
C TYR A 224 -4.91 26.66 3.71
N GLU A 225 -5.21 26.49 4.99
CA GLU A 225 -6.49 26.14 5.55
C GLU A 225 -7.08 27.38 6.27
N ALA A 226 -8.26 27.82 5.85
CA ALA A 226 -9.05 28.87 6.52
C ALA A 226 -10.46 28.33 6.75
#